data_AF-A0A7S0S145-F1
#
_entry.id   AF-A0A7S0S145-F1
#
_cell.length_a   1.000
_cell.length_b   1.000
_cell.length_c   1.000
_cell.angle_alpha   90.00
_cell.angle_beta   90.00
_cell.angle_gamma   90.00
#
_symmetry.space_group_name_H-M   'P 1'
#
loop_
_entity.id
_entity.type
_entity.pdbx_description
1 polymer ?
#
loop_
_entity_poly.entity_id
_entity_poly.type
_entity_poly.pdbx_seq_one_letter_code
_entity_poly.pdbx_strand_id
1 'polypeptide(L)'
;STHAWQQPAQRTLLSWVRAVLGQQQEQQQGAAWPQLPTPPPAACHPVQRPWLNGQVYTDEYSWLEARTPATMSHLTREAAHHDTAAHALGVPRLAAQLVAEALGRDMTGVGGSSSPPSEQLGGWCYSTQVGPGGSLAALTRQRAAGSGSSSSGEEAQLVLDAAAVAADAEAARRLWGLELGHALGMVKLSRCQRYVAYALPQHASGQAGSGGHGSAEGLHCVLVRDIAAGRLVRGGAVPGVTASFELTADARGVVAVAPDARGQPSEVALYELPAGGAPDQAQPQGGTGVAQAAAAAASH
;
A
#
# COMPACT_ATOMS: atom_id res chain seq x y z
N SER A 1 -31.84 -13.44 -22.30
CA SER A 1 -31.98 -14.91 -22.19
C SER A 1 -30.64 -15.57 -21.84
N THR A 2 -29.94 -15.01 -20.84
CA THR A 2 -28.54 -15.35 -20.49
C THR A 2 -28.40 -16.06 -19.13
N HIS A 3 -29.51 -16.42 -18.47
CA HIS A 3 -29.49 -17.03 -17.13
C HIS A 3 -29.48 -18.58 -17.10
N ALA A 4 -29.49 -19.26 -18.24
CA ALA A 4 -29.68 -20.72 -18.28
C ALA A 4 -28.39 -21.56 -18.13
N TRP A 5 -27.19 -20.96 -18.21
CA TRP A 5 -25.92 -21.72 -18.26
C TRP A 5 -25.12 -21.74 -16.95
N GLN A 6 -25.48 -20.96 -15.93
CA GLN A 6 -24.74 -20.92 -14.65
C GLN A 6 -25.19 -21.96 -13.61
N GLN A 7 -26.35 -22.60 -13.80
CA GLN A 7 -26.90 -23.53 -12.81
C GLN A 7 -26.20 -24.91 -12.71
N PRO A 8 -25.62 -25.51 -13.78
CA PRO A 8 -24.98 -26.82 -13.66
C PRO A 8 -23.72 -26.76 -12.79
N ALA A 9 -22.85 -25.76 -13.02
CA ALA A 9 -21.56 -25.64 -12.32
C ALA A 9 -21.75 -25.35 -10.82
N GLN A 10 -22.72 -24.51 -10.44
CA GLN A 10 -23.02 -24.22 -9.03
C GLN A 10 -23.61 -25.44 -8.31
N ARG A 11 -24.42 -26.26 -8.99
CA ARG A 11 -24.97 -27.50 -8.42
C ARG A 11 -23.87 -28.55 -8.21
N THR A 12 -22.92 -28.67 -9.14
CA THR A 12 -21.78 -29.59 -8.99
C THR A 12 -20.89 -29.18 -7.82
N LEU A 13 -20.57 -27.89 -7.68
CA LEU A 13 -19.77 -27.37 -6.56
C LEU A 13 -20.44 -27.61 -5.20
N LEU A 14 -21.74 -27.30 -5.06
CA LEU A 14 -22.46 -27.51 -3.80
C LEU A 14 -22.61 -29.00 -3.45
N SER A 15 -22.75 -29.87 -4.45
CA SER A 15 -22.78 -31.32 -4.23
C SER A 15 -21.43 -31.87 -3.80
N TRP A 16 -20.34 -31.34 -4.35
CA TRP A 16 -18.98 -31.72 -3.98
C TRP A 16 -18.60 -31.22 -2.58
N VAL A 17 -18.95 -29.97 -2.25
CA VAL A 17 -18.75 -29.39 -0.91
C VAL A 17 -19.52 -30.19 0.15
N ARG A 18 -20.78 -30.58 -0.12
CA ARG A 18 -21.53 -31.46 0.80
C ARG A 18 -20.92 -32.85 0.93
N ALA A 19 -20.40 -33.43 -0.15
CA ALA A 19 -19.75 -34.74 -0.09
C ALA A 19 -18.44 -34.70 0.72
N VAL A 20 -17.63 -33.66 0.55
CA VAL A 20 -16.38 -33.47 1.30
C VAL A 20 -16.64 -33.16 2.77
N LEU A 21 -17.63 -32.30 3.07
CA LEU A 21 -18.01 -32.00 4.46
C LEU A 21 -18.69 -33.20 5.14
N GLY A 22 -19.52 -33.95 4.42
CA GLY A 22 -20.15 -35.18 4.92
C GLY A 22 -19.14 -36.28 5.25
N GLN A 23 -18.14 -36.49 4.40
CA GLN A 23 -17.06 -37.45 4.67
C GLN A 23 -16.15 -37.03 5.84
N GLN A 24 -15.93 -35.72 6.04
CA GLN A 24 -15.21 -35.26 7.23
C GLN A 24 -16.02 -35.45 8.51
N GLN A 25 -17.34 -35.26 8.44
CA GLN A 25 -18.22 -35.41 9.60
C GLN A 25 -18.36 -36.87 10.04
N GLU A 26 -18.37 -37.83 9.11
CA GLU A 26 -18.36 -39.26 9.44
C GLU A 26 -16.99 -39.74 9.97
N GLN A 27 -15.87 -39.15 9.54
CA GLN A 27 -14.55 -39.45 10.12
C GLN A 27 -14.34 -38.87 11.53
N GLN A 28 -15.07 -37.81 11.91
CA GLN A 28 -14.93 -37.17 13.22
C GLN A 28 -15.80 -37.79 14.33
N GLN A 29 -16.77 -38.66 14.03
CA GLN A 29 -17.63 -39.26 15.06
C GLN A 29 -16.93 -40.31 15.95
N GLY A 30 -15.65 -40.61 15.72
CA GLY A 30 -14.86 -41.53 16.57
C GLY A 30 -13.45 -41.04 16.93
N ALA A 31 -13.06 -39.83 16.52
CA ALA A 31 -11.72 -39.30 16.79
C ALA A 31 -11.75 -38.40 18.02
N ALA A 32 -11.02 -38.79 19.07
CA ALA A 32 -10.75 -37.90 20.21
C ALA A 32 -10.15 -36.58 19.69
N TRP A 33 -10.61 -35.45 20.22
CA TRP A 33 -10.06 -34.13 19.88
C TRP A 33 -8.54 -34.15 20.00
N PRO A 34 -7.81 -33.56 19.03
CA PRO A 34 -6.36 -33.51 19.11
C PRO A 34 -5.94 -32.78 20.38
N GLN A 35 -5.06 -33.40 21.16
CA GLN A 35 -4.45 -32.76 22.32
C GLN A 35 -3.60 -31.59 21.84
N LEU A 36 -3.98 -30.38 22.24
CA LEU A 36 -3.27 -29.16 21.88
C LEU A 36 -2.04 -28.98 22.78
N PRO A 37 -0.95 -28.38 22.26
CA PRO A 37 0.20 -28.04 23.08
C PRO A 37 -0.19 -27.01 24.16
N THR A 38 0.52 -27.00 25.28
CA THR A 38 0.34 -25.98 26.33
C THR A 38 0.93 -24.64 25.87
N PRO A 39 0.26 -23.49 26.11
CA PRO A 39 0.79 -22.17 25.79
C PRO A 39 2.09 -21.86 26.57
N PRO A 40 3.04 -21.12 25.96
CA PRO A 40 4.26 -20.76 26.66
C PRO A 40 3.95 -19.73 27.75
N PRO A 41 4.51 -19.87 28.97
CA PRO A 41 4.27 -18.90 30.02
C PRO A 41 4.96 -17.57 29.69
N ALA A 42 4.23 -16.47 29.91
CA ALA A 42 4.74 -15.12 29.93
C ALA A 42 5.27 -14.78 31.33
N ALA A 43 6.37 -14.02 31.41
CA ALA A 43 6.87 -13.52 32.68
C ALA A 43 6.01 -12.33 33.15
N CYS A 44 5.64 -12.31 34.43
CA CYS A 44 4.94 -11.19 35.05
C CYS A 44 5.95 -10.20 35.63
N HIS A 45 5.97 -8.98 35.10
CA HIS A 45 6.79 -7.86 35.59
C HIS A 45 5.86 -6.69 35.96
N PRO A 46 5.29 -6.67 37.18
CA PRO A 46 4.29 -5.67 37.55
C PRO A 46 4.90 -4.26 37.57
N VAL A 47 4.35 -3.37 36.75
CA VAL A 47 4.70 -1.94 36.70
C VAL A 47 3.44 -1.12 36.95
N GLN A 48 3.50 -0.14 37.86
CA GLN A 48 2.40 0.82 38.04
C GLN A 48 2.40 1.82 36.89
N ARG A 49 1.28 1.92 36.19
CA ARG A 49 1.08 2.87 35.09
C ARG A 49 -0.04 3.86 35.41
N PRO A 50 0.11 5.13 35.02
CA PRO A 50 -0.95 6.10 35.18
C PRO A 50 -2.15 5.74 34.29
N TRP A 51 -3.35 5.96 34.82
CA TRP A 51 -4.62 5.87 34.12
C TRP A 51 -5.30 7.24 34.10
N LEU A 52 -6.46 7.33 33.46
CA LEU A 52 -7.27 8.55 33.43
C LEU A 52 -7.68 8.98 34.86
N ASN A 53 -7.78 10.31 35.07
CA ASN A 53 -8.21 10.93 36.34
C ASN A 53 -7.32 10.62 37.55
N GLY A 54 -6.01 10.42 37.36
CA GLY A 54 -5.05 10.22 38.45
C GLY A 54 -5.11 8.83 39.10
N GLN A 55 -5.88 7.91 38.53
CA GLN A 55 -5.84 6.50 38.93
C GLN A 55 -4.55 5.84 38.44
N VAL A 56 -4.16 4.73 39.08
CA VAL A 56 -3.04 3.88 38.64
C VAL A 56 -3.52 2.45 38.47
N TYR A 57 -2.97 1.75 37.48
CA TYR A 57 -3.20 0.32 37.28
C TYR A 57 -1.87 -0.43 37.21
N THR A 58 -1.89 -1.71 37.55
CA THR A 58 -0.71 -2.58 37.44
C THR A 58 -0.70 -3.27 36.09
N ASP A 59 0.34 -3.02 35.31
CA ASP A 59 0.59 -3.70 34.04
C ASP A 59 1.72 -4.71 34.22
N GLU A 60 1.38 -5.99 34.16
CA GLU A 60 2.33 -7.11 34.31
C GLU A 60 3.13 -7.41 33.03
N TYR A 61 2.69 -6.88 31.89
CA TYR A 61 3.18 -7.27 30.57
C TYR A 61 3.73 -6.09 29.75
N SER A 62 3.86 -4.91 30.37
CA SER A 62 4.48 -3.71 29.78
C SER A 62 5.84 -3.96 29.10
N TRP A 63 6.60 -4.97 29.54
CA TRP A 63 7.87 -5.36 28.93
C TRP A 63 7.72 -5.88 27.49
N LEU A 64 6.53 -6.35 27.10
CA LEU A 64 6.23 -6.80 25.73
C LEU A 64 6.10 -5.66 24.73
N GLU A 65 5.92 -4.42 25.18
CA GLU A 65 5.80 -3.24 24.30
C GLU A 65 7.12 -2.89 23.61
N ALA A 66 8.24 -3.19 24.26
CA ALA A 66 9.57 -2.90 23.72
C ALA A 66 10.13 -4.13 22.99
N ARG A 67 10.82 -3.90 21.87
CA ARG A 67 11.49 -4.94 21.10
C ARG A 67 12.80 -5.40 21.74
N THR A 68 12.72 -5.93 22.95
CA THR A 68 13.87 -6.47 23.70
C THR A 68 14.18 -7.92 23.29
N PRO A 69 15.39 -8.44 23.59
CA PRO A 69 15.68 -9.86 23.40
C PRO A 69 14.69 -10.80 24.13
N ALA A 70 14.20 -10.39 25.31
CA ALA A 70 13.20 -11.15 26.06
C ALA A 70 11.85 -11.21 25.31
N THR A 71 11.40 -10.06 24.78
CA THR A 71 10.18 -9.96 23.97
C THR A 71 10.28 -10.82 22.73
N MET A 72 11.39 -10.72 21.99
CA MET A 72 11.62 -11.53 20.78
C MET A 72 11.67 -13.04 21.10
N SER A 73 12.27 -13.43 22.23
CA SER A 73 12.29 -14.82 22.68
C SER A 73 10.88 -15.33 23.01
N HIS A 74 10.06 -14.55 23.71
CA HIS A 74 8.67 -14.90 23.98
C HIS A 74 7.84 -15.00 22.70
N LEU A 75 7.94 -14.03 21.79
CA LEU A 75 7.26 -14.07 20.48
C LEU A 75 7.67 -15.28 19.65
N THR A 76 8.93 -15.71 19.72
CA THR A 76 9.40 -16.92 19.03
C THR A 76 8.74 -18.18 19.61
N ARG A 77 8.58 -18.26 20.93
CA ARG A 77 7.86 -19.37 21.58
C ARG A 77 6.37 -19.37 21.25
N GLU A 78 5.74 -18.21 21.20
CA GLU A 78 4.34 -18.05 20.78
C GLU A 78 4.15 -18.49 19.32
N ALA A 79 5.03 -18.07 18.41
CA ALA A 79 5.00 -18.50 17.02
C ALA A 79 5.14 -20.02 16.88
N ALA A 80 6.09 -20.64 17.60
CA ALA A 80 6.28 -22.09 17.59
C ALA A 80 5.07 -22.85 18.16
N HIS A 81 4.46 -22.34 19.24
CA HIS A 81 3.22 -22.88 19.78
C HIS A 81 2.09 -22.79 18.74
N HIS A 82 1.90 -21.62 18.14
CA HIS A 82 0.88 -21.38 17.12
C HIS A 82 1.02 -22.36 15.95
N ASP A 83 2.22 -22.54 15.41
CA ASP A 83 2.46 -23.47 14.30
C ASP A 83 2.15 -24.91 14.67
N THR A 84 2.53 -25.32 15.89
CA THR A 84 2.24 -26.66 16.42
C THR A 84 0.73 -26.89 16.57
N ALA A 85 0.02 -25.94 17.18
CA ALA A 85 -1.43 -26.01 17.36
C ALA A 85 -2.17 -25.98 16.01
N ALA A 86 -1.76 -25.11 15.08
CA ALA A 86 -2.32 -25.00 13.74
C ALA A 86 -2.15 -26.31 12.95
N HIS A 87 -0.97 -26.94 13.04
CA HIS A 87 -0.74 -28.26 12.44
C HIS A 87 -1.61 -29.35 13.06
N ALA A 88 -1.73 -29.40 14.40
CA ALA A 88 -2.59 -30.37 15.09
C ALA A 88 -4.06 -30.24 14.68
N LEU A 89 -4.50 -29.04 14.34
CA LEU A 89 -5.86 -28.74 13.87
C LEU A 89 -6.03 -28.88 12.35
N GLY A 90 -4.96 -29.20 11.61
CA GLY A 90 -5.01 -29.33 10.14
C GLY A 90 -5.20 -28.00 9.39
N VAL A 91 -4.98 -26.86 10.04
CA VAL A 91 -5.17 -25.52 9.47
C VAL A 91 -4.38 -25.31 8.17
N PRO A 92 -3.11 -25.72 8.03
CA PRO A 92 -2.34 -25.47 6.81
C PRO A 92 -2.97 -26.07 5.55
N ARG A 93 -3.62 -27.24 5.67
CA ARG A 93 -4.32 -27.86 4.55
C ARG A 93 -5.54 -27.04 4.13
N LEU A 94 -6.35 -26.62 5.10
CA LEU A 94 -7.53 -25.78 4.84
C LEU A 94 -7.10 -24.43 4.28
N ALA A 95 -6.07 -23.81 4.84
CA ALA A 95 -5.52 -22.56 4.35
C ALA A 95 -5.04 -22.68 2.89
N ALA A 96 -4.30 -23.75 2.54
CA ALA A 96 -3.89 -23.99 1.17
C ALA A 96 -5.07 -24.17 0.20
N GLN A 97 -6.14 -24.84 0.62
CA GLN A 97 -7.37 -24.97 -0.17
C GLN A 97 -8.06 -23.62 -0.38
N LEU A 98 -8.19 -22.82 0.68
CA LEU A 98 -8.79 -21.48 0.61
C LEU A 98 -7.96 -20.53 -0.26
N VAL A 99 -6.64 -20.58 -0.17
CA VAL A 99 -5.75 -19.80 -1.03
C VAL A 99 -5.88 -20.22 -2.48
N ALA A 100 -5.90 -21.53 -2.78
CA ALA A 100 -6.11 -22.03 -4.13
C ALA A 100 -7.48 -21.63 -4.69
N GLU A 101 -8.53 -21.66 -3.86
CA GLU A 101 -9.87 -21.20 -4.24
C GLU A 101 -9.91 -19.70 -4.51
N ALA A 102 -9.29 -18.88 -3.64
CA ALA A 102 -9.20 -17.43 -3.82
C ALA A 102 -8.42 -17.07 -5.11
N LEU A 103 -7.24 -17.63 -5.30
CA LEU A 103 -6.44 -17.43 -6.52
C LEU A 103 -7.18 -17.94 -7.76
N GLY A 104 -7.90 -19.06 -7.67
CA GLY A 104 -8.73 -19.58 -8.75
C GLY A 104 -9.87 -18.64 -9.15
N ARG A 105 -10.48 -17.93 -8.19
CA ARG A 105 -11.48 -16.89 -8.47
C ARG A 105 -10.86 -15.67 -9.15
N ASP A 106 -9.73 -15.20 -8.66
CA ASP A 106 -9.04 -14.04 -9.24
C ASP A 106 -8.55 -14.31 -10.68
N MET A 107 -8.11 -15.54 -10.96
CA MET A 107 -7.68 -15.98 -12.30
C MET A 107 -8.83 -16.07 -13.31
N THR A 108 -10.10 -16.15 -12.90
CA THR A 108 -11.21 -16.07 -13.85
C THR A 108 -11.41 -14.65 -14.43
N GLY A 109 -10.68 -13.66 -13.89
CA GLY A 109 -10.53 -12.30 -14.42
C GLY A 109 -9.21 -12.05 -15.18
N VAL A 110 -8.58 -13.07 -15.78
CA VAL A 110 -7.33 -12.95 -16.58
C VAL A 110 -7.45 -12.03 -17.82
N GLY A 111 -8.66 -11.57 -18.17
CA GLY A 111 -8.81 -10.28 -18.84
C GLY A 111 -8.77 -9.20 -17.78
N GLY A 112 -7.58 -8.69 -17.44
CA GLY A 112 -7.31 -7.81 -16.31
C GLY A 112 -8.49 -6.90 -15.98
N SER A 113 -8.93 -6.91 -14.72
CA SER A 113 -10.07 -6.12 -14.26
C SER A 113 -9.83 -4.65 -14.56
N SER A 114 -10.39 -4.18 -15.67
CA SER A 114 -10.43 -2.77 -15.99
C SER A 114 -11.54 -2.17 -15.15
N SER A 115 -11.20 -1.16 -14.36
CA SER A 115 -12.22 -0.29 -13.78
C SER A 115 -13.08 0.26 -14.93
N PRO A 116 -14.40 0.45 -14.71
CA PRO A 116 -15.21 1.19 -15.66
C PRO A 116 -14.55 2.56 -15.90
N PRO A 117 -14.59 3.08 -17.13
CA PRO A 117 -13.99 4.36 -17.43
C PRO A 117 -14.57 5.43 -16.48
N SER A 118 -13.69 6.26 -15.92
CA SER A 118 -14.08 7.36 -15.06
C SER A 118 -15.01 8.32 -15.79
N GLU A 119 -15.73 9.16 -15.03
CA GLU A 119 -16.37 10.34 -15.59
C GLU A 119 -15.38 11.15 -16.43
N GLN A 120 -15.88 11.75 -17.50
CA GLN A 120 -15.09 12.51 -18.46
C GLN A 120 -14.41 13.69 -17.76
N LEU A 121 -13.09 13.65 -17.66
CA LEU A 121 -12.29 14.75 -17.16
C LEU A 121 -11.66 15.46 -18.36
N GLY A 122 -12.00 16.72 -18.61
CA GLY A 122 -11.37 17.57 -19.64
C GLY A 122 -11.22 16.94 -21.04
N GLY A 123 -12.21 16.14 -21.47
CA GLY A 123 -12.20 15.48 -22.78
C GLY A 123 -11.58 14.09 -22.83
N TRP A 124 -11.21 13.52 -21.67
CA TRP A 124 -10.60 12.21 -21.55
C TRP A 124 -11.39 11.31 -20.59
N CYS A 125 -11.42 10.01 -20.90
CA CYS A 125 -11.89 8.95 -20.03
C CYS A 125 -10.68 8.17 -19.54
N TYR A 126 -10.56 7.95 -18.22
CA TYR A 126 -9.44 7.23 -17.63
C TYR A 126 -9.90 5.83 -17.23
N SER A 127 -9.05 4.84 -17.45
CA SER A 127 -9.27 3.47 -17.00
C SER A 127 -8.03 2.95 -16.29
N THR A 128 -8.27 2.22 -15.22
CA THR A 128 -7.22 1.58 -14.43
C THR A 128 -7.29 0.08 -14.68
N GLN A 129 -6.17 -0.49 -15.08
CA GLN A 129 -5.95 -1.92 -15.13
C GLN A 129 -5.17 -2.31 -13.88
N VAL A 130 -5.70 -3.29 -13.16
CA VAL A 130 -5.09 -3.81 -11.94
C VAL A 130 -4.43 -5.14 -12.28
N GLY A 131 -3.16 -5.28 -11.88
CA GLY A 131 -2.36 -6.47 -12.04
C GLY A 131 -2.58 -7.49 -10.92
N PRO A 132 -1.84 -8.61 -10.94
CA PRO A 132 -1.86 -9.59 -9.87
C PRO A 132 -1.60 -8.94 -8.50
N GLY A 133 -2.36 -9.36 -7.48
CA GLY A 133 -2.20 -8.85 -6.11
C GLY A 133 -2.71 -7.43 -5.88
N GLY A 134 -3.55 -6.88 -6.76
CA GLY A 134 -4.17 -5.56 -6.55
C GLY A 134 -3.25 -4.37 -6.89
N SER A 135 -2.06 -4.63 -7.44
CA SER A 135 -1.13 -3.59 -7.86
C SER A 135 -1.59 -2.88 -9.13
N LEU A 136 -1.24 -1.60 -9.32
CA LEU A 136 -1.50 -0.91 -10.58
C LEU A 136 -0.73 -1.63 -11.70
N ALA A 137 -1.42 -2.20 -12.68
CA ALA A 137 -0.78 -2.64 -13.92
C ALA A 137 -0.57 -1.44 -14.84
N ALA A 138 -1.65 -0.70 -15.14
CA ALA A 138 -1.61 0.47 -15.99
C ALA A 138 -2.77 1.43 -15.70
N LEU A 139 -2.49 2.72 -15.73
CA LEU A 139 -3.47 3.80 -15.86
C LEU A 139 -3.39 4.28 -17.30
N THR A 140 -4.49 4.18 -18.02
CA THR A 140 -4.60 4.63 -19.41
C THR A 140 -5.69 5.67 -19.57
N ARG A 141 -5.65 6.42 -20.66
CA ARG A 141 -6.70 7.38 -21.03
C ARG A 141 -7.05 7.29 -22.50
N GLN A 142 -8.30 7.58 -22.81
CA GLN A 142 -8.81 7.67 -24.18
C GLN A 142 -9.62 8.96 -24.34
N ARG A 143 -9.63 9.57 -25.54
CA ARG A 143 -10.50 10.73 -25.80
C ARG A 143 -11.97 10.33 -25.67
N ALA A 144 -12.76 11.17 -25.02
CA ALA A 144 -14.19 10.96 -24.89
C ALA A 144 -14.89 11.14 -26.25
N ALA A 145 -15.84 10.24 -26.57
CA ALA A 145 -16.51 10.16 -27.87
C ALA A 145 -17.36 11.39 -28.27
N GLY A 146 -17.48 12.41 -27.40
CA GLY A 146 -18.30 13.61 -27.62
C GLY A 146 -17.61 14.76 -28.39
N SER A 147 -16.35 14.63 -28.80
CA SER A 147 -15.61 15.74 -29.41
C SER A 147 -15.87 15.97 -30.92
N GLY A 148 -16.90 15.35 -31.51
CA GLY A 148 -17.23 15.50 -32.94
C GLY A 148 -16.24 14.84 -33.91
N SER A 149 -15.22 14.16 -33.39
CA SER A 149 -14.31 13.30 -34.15
C SER A 149 -14.85 11.87 -34.12
N SER A 150 -15.44 11.44 -35.23
CA SER A 150 -15.98 10.08 -35.46
C SER A 150 -14.89 9.01 -35.64
N SER A 151 -13.68 9.24 -35.13
CA SER A 151 -12.63 8.21 -35.12
C SER A 151 -12.81 7.30 -33.91
N SER A 152 -13.62 6.27 -34.11
CA SER A 152 -13.87 5.16 -33.17
C SER A 152 -12.64 4.27 -32.89
N GLY A 153 -11.43 4.83 -32.96
CA GLY A 153 -10.18 4.07 -32.90
C GLY A 153 -8.97 4.85 -32.43
N GLU A 154 -9.12 5.98 -31.72
CA GLU A 154 -7.96 6.56 -31.04
C GLU A 154 -7.47 5.58 -29.96
N GLU A 155 -6.21 5.14 -30.15
CA GLU A 155 -5.51 4.20 -29.29
C GLU A 155 -5.38 4.76 -27.88
N ALA A 156 -5.62 3.91 -26.88
CA ALA A 156 -5.51 4.31 -25.48
C ALA A 156 -4.07 4.77 -25.18
N GLN A 157 -3.93 5.97 -24.62
CA GLN A 157 -2.64 6.51 -24.22
C GLN A 157 -2.29 6.02 -22.82
N LEU A 158 -1.08 5.47 -22.65
CA LEU A 158 -0.55 5.12 -21.34
C LEU A 158 -0.21 6.39 -20.53
N VAL A 159 -0.72 6.47 -19.31
CA VAL A 159 -0.47 7.59 -18.37
C VAL A 159 0.60 7.20 -17.35
N LEU A 160 0.44 6.03 -16.74
CA LEU A 160 1.34 5.49 -15.71
C LEU A 160 1.22 3.97 -15.67
N ASP A 161 2.31 3.23 -15.57
CA ASP A 161 2.32 1.77 -15.35
C ASP A 161 3.30 1.39 -14.23
N ALA A 162 3.28 0.11 -13.84
CA ALA A 162 4.19 -0.42 -12.84
C ALA A 162 5.68 -0.21 -13.20
N ALA A 163 6.02 -0.34 -14.49
CA ALA A 163 7.38 -0.17 -14.96
C ALA A 163 7.88 1.28 -14.81
N ALA A 164 7.04 2.26 -15.14
CA ALA A 164 7.33 3.67 -14.92
C ALA A 164 7.47 4.00 -13.43
N VAL A 165 6.59 3.47 -12.58
CA VAL A 165 6.68 3.67 -11.12
C VAL A 165 8.01 3.14 -10.57
N ALA A 166 8.43 1.93 -10.97
CA ALA A 166 9.71 1.35 -10.55
C ALA A 166 10.91 2.17 -11.08
N ALA A 167 10.87 2.61 -12.34
CA ALA A 167 11.92 3.43 -12.93
C ALA A 167 12.05 4.80 -12.23
N ASP A 168 10.91 5.41 -11.89
CA ASP A 168 10.85 6.70 -11.21
C ASP A 168 11.30 6.59 -9.74
N ALA A 169 10.98 5.49 -9.04
CA ALA A 169 11.51 5.20 -7.71
C ALA A 169 13.04 5.04 -7.72
N GLU A 170 13.59 4.31 -8.69
CA GLU A 170 15.05 4.16 -8.86
C GLU A 170 15.72 5.48 -9.27
N ALA A 171 15.04 6.31 -10.07
CA ALA A 171 15.51 7.66 -10.36
C ALA A 171 15.54 8.52 -9.08
N ALA A 172 14.52 8.41 -8.22
CA ALA A 172 14.44 9.15 -6.98
C ALA A 172 15.55 8.76 -5.99
N ARG A 173 15.87 7.45 -5.91
CA ARG A 173 17.01 6.96 -5.15
C ARG A 173 18.32 7.56 -5.65
N ARG A 174 18.56 7.53 -6.96
CA ARG A 174 19.81 8.04 -7.55
C ARG A 174 19.96 9.56 -7.45
N LEU A 175 18.89 10.31 -7.63
CA LEU A 175 18.94 11.78 -7.69
C LEU A 175 18.85 12.43 -6.30
N TRP A 176 18.10 11.83 -5.38
CA TRP A 176 17.76 12.44 -4.09
C TRP A 176 18.08 11.55 -2.88
N GLY A 177 18.59 10.33 -3.08
CA GLY A 177 18.88 9.40 -1.98
C GLY A 177 17.62 8.88 -1.27
N LEU A 178 16.46 8.91 -1.95
CA LEU A 178 15.18 8.49 -1.40
C LEU A 178 14.94 7.00 -1.65
N GLU A 179 14.77 6.22 -0.58
CA GLU A 179 14.35 4.81 -0.67
C GLU A 179 12.82 4.77 -0.72
N LEU A 180 12.25 4.45 -1.88
CA LEU A 180 10.80 4.44 -2.10
C LEU A 180 10.29 3.02 -2.33
N GLY A 181 9.09 2.74 -1.81
CA GLY A 181 8.33 1.54 -2.12
C GLY A 181 7.70 1.60 -3.52
N HIS A 182 7.13 0.48 -3.94
CA HIS A 182 6.48 0.35 -5.26
C HIS A 182 4.94 0.36 -5.18
N ALA A 183 4.39 0.34 -3.96
CA ALA A 183 2.95 0.39 -3.75
C ALA A 183 2.45 1.81 -4.05
N LEU A 184 1.60 1.94 -5.07
CA LEU A 184 1.03 3.22 -5.43
C LEU A 184 -0.04 3.61 -4.41
N GLY A 185 0.10 4.78 -3.79
CA GLY A 185 -0.89 5.35 -2.88
C GLY A 185 -1.97 6.11 -3.64
N MET A 186 -1.89 7.43 -3.62
CA MET A 186 -2.81 8.31 -4.34
C MET A 186 -2.25 8.73 -5.69
N VAL A 187 -3.13 8.89 -6.69
CA VAL A 187 -2.81 9.43 -8.03
C VAL A 187 -3.71 10.62 -8.31
N LYS A 188 -3.14 11.73 -8.79
CA LYS A 188 -3.84 12.95 -9.18
C LYS A 188 -3.35 13.41 -10.55
N LEU A 189 -4.27 13.93 -11.35
CA LEU A 189 -3.96 14.53 -12.63
C LEU A 189 -3.95 16.04 -12.48
N SER A 190 -3.00 16.69 -13.13
CA SER A 190 -3.05 18.15 -13.31
C SER A 190 -4.30 18.57 -14.09
N ARG A 191 -4.79 19.78 -13.84
CA ARG A 191 -5.96 20.34 -14.55
C ARG A 191 -5.75 20.42 -16.07
N CYS A 192 -4.53 20.69 -16.51
CA CYS A 192 -4.14 20.68 -17.93
C CYS A 192 -3.90 19.28 -18.50
N GLN A 193 -4.00 18.24 -17.66
CA GLN A 193 -3.81 16.83 -18.02
C GLN A 193 -2.49 16.52 -18.72
N ARG A 194 -1.48 17.34 -18.46
CA ARG A 194 -0.12 17.13 -18.94
C ARG A 194 0.71 16.34 -17.95
N TYR A 195 0.44 16.54 -16.66
CA TYR A 195 1.17 15.91 -15.58
C TYR A 195 0.28 14.97 -14.78
N VAL A 196 0.89 13.89 -14.31
CA VAL A 196 0.35 12.99 -13.29
C VAL A 196 1.24 13.07 -12.06
N ALA A 197 0.65 13.24 -10.89
CA ALA A 197 1.34 13.19 -9.62
C ALA A 197 0.85 11.97 -8.84
N TYR A 198 1.76 11.28 -8.16
CA TYR A 198 1.44 10.07 -7.42
C TYR A 198 2.33 9.89 -6.19
N ALA A 199 1.78 9.28 -5.14
CA ALA A 199 2.47 9.05 -3.88
C ALA A 199 3.03 7.63 -3.79
N LEU A 200 4.29 7.50 -3.39
CA LEU A 200 4.94 6.23 -3.04
C LEU A 200 5.36 6.24 -1.57
N PRO A 201 5.21 5.13 -0.83
CA PRO A 201 5.72 5.02 0.54
C PRO A 201 7.22 5.31 0.58
N GLN A 202 7.64 6.11 1.55
CA GLN A 202 9.05 6.43 1.76
C GLN A 202 9.60 5.60 2.91
N HIS A 203 10.65 4.84 2.65
CA HIS A 203 11.38 4.09 3.67
C HIS A 203 12.42 5.01 4.32
N ALA A 204 12.49 5.00 5.66
CA ALA A 204 13.50 5.75 6.38
C ALA A 204 14.89 5.20 6.04
N SER A 205 15.69 5.98 5.30
CA SER A 205 17.07 5.63 4.98
C SER A 205 17.90 5.63 6.26
N GLY A 206 18.19 4.43 6.78
CA GLY A 206 19.15 4.26 7.89
C GLY A 206 18.59 3.85 9.25
N GLN A 207 17.26 3.74 9.44
CA GLN A 207 16.72 3.10 10.66
C GLN A 207 16.57 1.59 10.47
N ALA A 208 17.70 0.91 10.27
CA ALA A 208 17.80 -0.51 10.53
C ALA A 208 17.72 -0.73 12.05
N GLY A 209 16.52 -0.83 12.63
CA GLY A 209 16.34 -1.44 13.95
C GLY A 209 15.80 -0.58 15.10
N SER A 210 15.30 0.64 14.85
CA SER A 210 14.54 1.34 15.89
C SER A 210 13.13 0.74 15.99
N GLY A 211 12.93 -0.16 16.95
CA GLY A 211 11.65 -0.79 17.27
C GLY A 211 10.62 0.14 17.91
N GLY A 212 10.53 1.38 17.45
CA GLY A 212 9.45 2.28 17.82
C GLY A 212 8.17 1.88 17.07
N HIS A 213 7.15 1.42 17.79
CA HIS A 213 5.81 1.16 17.28
C HIS A 213 5.05 2.43 16.80
N GLY A 214 5.75 3.58 16.70
CA GLY A 214 5.31 4.71 15.91
C GLY A 214 5.56 4.38 14.45
N SER A 215 4.58 3.72 13.84
CA SER A 215 4.64 3.30 12.46
C SER A 215 5.09 4.46 11.55
N ALA A 216 6.28 4.35 10.99
CA ALA A 216 6.67 5.16 9.83
C ALA A 216 5.83 4.80 8.58
N GLU A 217 4.83 3.91 8.70
CA GLU A 217 3.73 3.78 7.76
C GLU A 217 2.95 5.09 7.76
N GLY A 218 3.34 6.00 6.88
CA GLY A 218 2.63 7.26 6.72
C GLY A 218 3.39 8.27 5.89
N LEU A 219 4.72 8.19 5.89
CA LEU A 219 5.52 9.05 5.03
C LEU A 219 5.51 8.53 3.59
N HIS A 220 5.25 9.46 2.69
CA HIS A 220 5.23 9.25 1.26
C HIS A 220 6.11 10.29 0.59
N CYS A 221 6.60 9.94 -0.59
CA CYS A 221 7.12 10.89 -1.56
C CYS A 221 6.12 11.04 -2.69
N VAL A 222 5.71 12.28 -2.96
CA VAL A 222 4.89 12.60 -4.15
C VAL A 222 5.83 12.86 -5.32
N LEU A 223 5.68 12.06 -6.37
CA LEU A 223 6.40 12.19 -7.63
C LEU A 223 5.49 12.80 -8.69
N VAL A 224 6.02 13.73 -9.49
CA VAL A 224 5.30 14.39 -10.59
C VAL A 224 5.96 14.02 -11.92
N ARG A 225 5.17 13.50 -12.85
CA ARG A 225 5.60 12.99 -14.16
C ARG A 225 4.89 13.73 -15.28
N ASP A 226 5.64 14.08 -16.33
CA ASP A 226 5.05 14.56 -17.59
C ASP A 226 4.59 13.34 -18.40
N ILE A 227 3.29 13.29 -18.69
CA ILE A 227 2.62 12.16 -19.35
C ILE A 227 3.13 12.01 -20.79
N ALA A 228 3.28 13.12 -21.51
CA ALA A 228 3.70 13.09 -22.91
C ALA A 228 5.20 12.76 -23.03
N ALA A 229 6.03 13.28 -22.12
CA ALA A 229 7.46 13.02 -22.13
C ALA A 229 7.84 11.67 -21.50
N GLY A 230 6.93 11.02 -20.77
CA GLY A 230 7.19 9.74 -20.12
C GLY A 230 8.36 9.80 -19.13
N ARG A 231 8.48 10.89 -18.35
CA ARG A 231 9.56 11.06 -17.38
C ARG A 231 9.17 12.01 -16.24
N LEU A 232 9.86 11.86 -15.10
CA LEU A 232 9.73 12.77 -13.96
C LEU A 232 10.02 14.22 -14.37
N VAL A 233 9.23 15.14 -13.80
CA VAL A 233 9.51 16.57 -13.83
C VAL A 233 10.73 16.82 -12.95
N ARG A 234 11.68 17.66 -13.40
CA ARG A 234 12.85 18.04 -12.61
C ARG A 234 12.37 18.69 -11.30
N GLY A 235 12.92 18.29 -10.16
CA GLY A 235 12.44 18.76 -8.85
C GLY A 235 10.99 18.35 -8.52
N GLY A 236 10.38 17.45 -9.30
CA GLY A 236 9.04 16.94 -9.08
C GLY A 236 8.96 15.85 -8.03
N ALA A 237 9.81 15.88 -7.01
CA ALA A 237 9.78 14.97 -5.89
C ALA A 237 9.56 15.76 -4.60
N VAL A 238 8.51 15.41 -3.87
CA VAL A 238 8.12 16.03 -2.60
C VAL A 238 8.17 14.95 -1.52
N PRO A 239 9.31 14.78 -0.81
CA PRO A 239 9.47 13.75 0.21
C PRO A 239 8.84 14.13 1.55
N GLY A 240 8.64 13.15 2.42
CA GLY A 240 8.27 13.36 3.82
C GLY A 240 6.87 13.92 4.04
N VAL A 241 5.94 13.68 3.12
CA VAL A 241 4.54 14.12 3.23
C VAL A 241 3.62 12.94 3.52
N THR A 242 2.39 13.22 3.93
CA THR A 242 1.34 12.19 3.97
C THR A 242 0.94 11.78 2.54
N ALA A 243 0.17 10.69 2.39
CA ALA A 243 -0.36 10.28 1.10
C ALA A 243 -1.32 11.31 0.45
N SER A 244 -1.78 12.32 1.20
CA SER A 244 -2.74 13.33 0.76
C SER A 244 -2.06 14.57 0.19
N PHE A 245 -2.31 14.84 -1.10
CA PHE A 245 -1.81 15.98 -1.85
C PHE A 245 -2.77 16.41 -2.98
N GLU A 246 -2.58 17.63 -3.47
CA GLU A 246 -3.29 18.18 -4.63
C GLU A 246 -2.27 18.91 -5.54
N LEU A 247 -2.42 18.80 -6.86
CA LEU A 247 -1.65 19.64 -7.79
C LEU A 247 -2.29 21.03 -7.87
N THR A 248 -1.47 22.09 -7.94
CA THR A 248 -1.99 23.43 -8.20
C THR A 248 -2.67 23.51 -9.57
N ALA A 249 -3.62 24.44 -9.74
CA ALA A 249 -4.40 24.56 -10.96
C ALA A 249 -3.54 24.83 -12.23
N ASP A 250 -2.40 25.49 -12.06
CA ASP A 250 -1.41 25.76 -13.11
C ASP A 250 -0.34 24.66 -13.25
N ALA A 251 -0.41 23.61 -12.42
CA ALA A 251 0.54 22.51 -12.33
C ALA A 251 1.99 22.96 -12.05
N ARG A 252 2.15 24.10 -11.36
CA ARG A 252 3.46 24.62 -10.93
C ARG A 252 3.80 24.27 -9.49
N GLY A 253 2.93 23.57 -8.77
CA GLY A 253 3.20 23.15 -7.41
C GLY A 253 2.36 21.95 -6.98
N VAL A 254 2.76 21.40 -5.84
CA VAL A 254 2.04 20.36 -5.10
C VAL A 254 1.69 20.94 -3.75
N VAL A 255 0.42 20.93 -3.38
CA VAL A 255 -0.03 21.19 -2.01
C VAL A 255 -0.11 19.85 -1.30
N ALA A 256 0.64 19.66 -0.21
CA ALA A 256 0.67 18.40 0.51
C ALA A 256 0.69 18.62 2.02
N VAL A 257 0.24 17.62 2.77
CA VAL A 257 0.25 17.69 4.23
C VAL A 257 1.57 17.11 4.76
N ALA A 258 2.34 17.93 5.46
CA ALA A 258 3.52 17.53 6.20
C ALA A 258 3.12 17.05 7.61
N PRO A 259 3.71 15.94 8.10
CA PRO A 259 3.48 15.48 9.45
C PRO A 259 4.40 16.16 10.47
N ASP A 260 4.00 16.12 11.75
CA ASP A 260 4.81 16.52 12.89
C ASP A 260 5.88 15.47 13.23
N ALA A 261 6.66 15.73 14.28
CA ALA A 261 7.68 14.79 14.78
C ALA A 261 7.12 13.43 15.24
N ARG A 262 5.80 13.31 15.42
CA ARG A 262 5.10 12.06 15.78
C ARG A 262 4.48 11.37 14.57
N GLY A 263 4.72 11.88 13.37
CA GLY A 263 4.12 11.36 12.13
C GLY A 263 2.65 11.77 11.94
N GLN A 264 2.10 12.66 12.76
CA GLN A 264 0.71 13.09 12.66
C GLN A 264 0.56 14.24 11.66
N PRO A 265 -0.49 14.27 10.81
CA PRO A 265 -0.70 15.38 9.88
C PRO A 265 -0.81 16.72 10.63
N SER A 266 0.07 17.68 10.34
CA SER A 266 0.16 18.93 11.13
C SER A 266 0.14 20.20 10.30
N GLU A 267 0.76 20.21 9.12
CA GLU A 267 0.94 21.43 8.32
C GLU A 267 0.57 21.18 6.86
N VAL A 268 -0.08 22.14 6.22
CA VAL A 268 -0.33 22.13 4.77
C VAL A 268 0.70 23.05 4.12
N ALA A 269 1.55 22.48 3.26
CA ALA A 269 2.62 23.21 2.59
C ALA A 269 2.44 23.20 1.06
N LEU A 270 2.87 24.28 0.42
CA LEU A 270 2.98 24.39 -1.04
C LEU A 270 4.44 24.15 -1.45
N TYR A 271 4.64 23.15 -2.31
CA TYR A 271 5.93 22.80 -2.90
C TYR A 271 5.94 23.25 -4.36
N GLU A 272 6.73 24.27 -4.67
CA GLU A 272 6.85 24.76 -6.04
C GLU A 272 7.69 23.82 -6.91
N LEU A 273 7.18 23.48 -8.07
CA LEU A 273 7.88 22.76 -9.12
C LEU A 273 8.68 23.76 -9.95
N PRO A 274 9.97 23.50 -10.23
CA PRO A 274 10.79 24.45 -10.98
C PRO A 274 10.19 24.65 -12.37
N ALA A 275 10.02 25.92 -12.74
CA ALA A 275 9.42 26.32 -13.99
C ALA A 275 10.33 25.94 -15.17
N GLY A 276 10.15 24.74 -15.73
CA GLY A 276 10.52 24.37 -17.10
C GLY A 276 11.93 24.74 -17.59
N GLY A 277 12.92 24.88 -16.71
CA GLY A 277 14.29 25.21 -17.08
C GLY A 277 15.01 24.02 -17.69
N ALA A 278 15.58 24.22 -18.88
CA ALA A 278 16.41 23.27 -19.62
C ALA A 278 17.44 22.54 -18.72
N PRO A 279 17.86 21.31 -19.10
CA PRO A 279 18.63 20.42 -18.24
C PRO A 279 20.10 20.86 -18.17
N ASP A 280 20.39 21.89 -17.40
CA ASP A 280 21.73 22.06 -16.85
C ASP A 280 21.65 22.56 -15.40
N GLN A 281 22.41 21.88 -14.54
CA GLN A 281 22.84 22.21 -13.18
C GLN A 281 21.83 22.91 -12.25
N ALA A 282 21.26 22.15 -11.29
CA ALA A 282 20.53 22.73 -10.16
C ALA A 282 21.23 22.27 -8.89
N GLN A 283 21.99 23.18 -8.28
CA GLN A 283 22.36 23.09 -6.88
C GLN A 283 21.14 23.48 -6.02
N PRO A 284 21.03 22.93 -4.79
CA PRO A 284 19.98 23.30 -3.87
C PRO A 284 20.17 24.76 -3.42
N GLN A 285 19.29 25.67 -3.85
CA GLN A 285 19.16 26.97 -3.21
C GLN A 285 18.24 26.83 -1.99
N GLY A 286 18.86 26.81 -0.81
CA GLY A 286 18.39 27.47 0.41
C GLY A 286 16.90 27.40 0.75
N GLY A 287 16.37 26.20 0.95
CA GLY A 287 15.16 25.97 1.75
C GLY A 287 15.53 25.28 3.07
N THR A 288 16.22 25.98 3.96
CA THR A 288 16.73 25.43 5.25
C THR A 288 15.62 25.10 6.27
N GLY A 289 14.34 25.32 5.95
CA GLY A 289 13.25 25.11 6.92
C GLY A 289 12.82 23.65 7.10
N VAL A 290 12.68 22.89 6.00
CA VAL A 290 11.94 21.60 6.05
C VAL A 290 12.89 20.39 6.06
N ALA A 291 13.96 20.42 5.27
CA ALA A 291 14.98 19.36 5.28
C ALA A 291 15.78 19.33 6.60
N GLN A 292 15.91 20.48 7.28
CA GLN A 292 16.60 20.58 8.56
C GLN A 292 15.71 20.15 9.74
N ALA A 293 14.38 20.27 9.63
CA ALA A 293 13.45 19.72 10.62
C ALA A 293 13.43 18.18 10.61
N ALA A 294 13.47 17.55 9.43
CA ALA A 294 13.57 16.10 9.31
C ALA A 294 14.93 15.54 9.77
N ALA A 295 16.04 16.26 9.51
CA ALA A 295 17.37 15.86 9.99
C ALA A 295 17.60 16.14 11.49
N ALA A 296 16.99 17.19 12.05
CA ALA A 296 17.05 17.50 13.48
C ALA A 296 16.20 16.53 14.33
N ALA A 297 15.06 16.04 13.80
CA ALA A 297 14.24 15.04 14.48
C ALA A 297 14.90 13.64 14.56
N ALA A 298 15.92 13.37 13.73
CA ALA A 298 16.69 12.12 13.77
C ALA A 298 17.93 12.20 14.70
N SER A 299 18.22 13.38 15.26
CA SER A 299 19.41 13.65 16.07
C SER A 299 19.11 13.94 17.55
N HIS A 300 17.86 13.80 17.98
CA HIS A 300 17.41 13.97 19.37
C HIS A 300 16.50 12.84 19.82
#